data_AF-A0A1Q4HNE5-F1
#
_entry.id   AF-A0A1Q4HNE5-F1
#
_cell.length_a   1.000
_cell.length_b   1.000
_cell.length_c   1.000
_cell.angle_alpha   90.00
_cell.angle_beta   90.00
_cell.angle_gamma   90.00
#
_symmetry.space_group_name_H-M   'P 1'
#
loop_
_entity.id
_entity.type
_entity.pdbx_description
1 polymer ?
#
loop_
_entity_poly.entity_id
_entity_poly.type
_entity_poly.pdbx_seq_one_letter_code
_entity_poly.pdbx_strand_id
1 'polypeptide(L)'
;MPSEQAPPPPKSAPGWYPDPAGVGHGLQRYFDGTNWTTDWAFSTDPPKKDTPGKAALALAALGVLVLLVIVGKSWVFDPKRDGQSPPPSGSAAAAPPESTAAAPSTPAGPKKPEGVTFTTSPGPDGDVVDARFAIRDNYTEQMIKDGARTDTIDILRYARATYPDAAAVNVQGTFPMTDPYGNTATRVAIDLTYSRATLNKINFDGITKASIWEIRDSGTILPAFQ
;
A
#
# COMPACT_ATOMS: atom_id res chain seq x y z
N MET A 1 0.44 -66.54 -12.58
CA MET A 1 0.52 -65.46 -11.58
C MET A 1 -0.72 -64.60 -11.71
N PRO A 2 -1.44 -64.27 -10.63
CA PRO A 2 -2.34 -63.11 -10.66
C PRO A 2 -1.50 -61.84 -10.79
N SER A 3 -1.96 -60.86 -11.56
CA SER A 3 -1.30 -59.56 -11.65
C SER A 3 -1.63 -58.73 -10.41
N GLU A 4 -0.63 -58.43 -9.59
CA GLU A 4 -0.82 -57.57 -8.42
C GLU A 4 -1.04 -56.12 -8.89
N GLN A 5 -2.30 -55.68 -8.83
CA GLN A 5 -2.69 -54.36 -9.32
C GLN A 5 -2.23 -53.31 -8.30
N ALA A 6 -1.24 -52.50 -8.70
CA ALA A 6 -0.70 -51.44 -7.86
C ALA A 6 -1.83 -50.51 -7.34
N PRO A 7 -1.76 -50.06 -6.08
CA PRO A 7 -2.80 -49.19 -5.53
C PRO A 7 -2.89 -47.89 -6.35
N PRO A 8 -4.10 -47.33 -6.53
CA PRO A 8 -4.25 -46.07 -7.25
C PRO A 8 -3.44 -44.97 -6.57
N PRO A 9 -2.91 -43.99 -7.33
CA PRO A 9 -2.16 -42.88 -6.74
C PRO A 9 -3.02 -42.15 -5.71
N PRO A 10 -2.43 -41.66 -4.60
CA PRO A 10 -3.19 -40.97 -3.57
C PRO A 10 -3.88 -39.75 -4.17
N LYS A 11 -5.20 -39.68 -4.05
CA LYS A 11 -5.96 -38.48 -4.41
C LYS A 11 -5.52 -37.33 -3.50
N SER A 12 -5.24 -36.17 -4.07
CA SER A 12 -5.07 -34.95 -3.28
C SER A 12 -6.28 -34.74 -2.39
N ALA A 13 -6.04 -34.48 -1.10
CA ALA A 13 -7.10 -34.13 -0.18
C ALA A 13 -7.69 -32.74 -0.54
N PRO A 14 -8.88 -32.38 -0.06
CA PRO A 14 -9.34 -31.00 -0.12
C PRO A 14 -8.37 -30.10 0.67
N GLY A 15 -7.98 -28.95 0.12
CA GLY A 15 -6.98 -28.08 0.76
C GLY A 15 -6.43 -26.98 -0.14
N TRP A 16 -5.62 -26.12 0.47
CA TRP A 16 -4.80 -25.14 -0.23
C TRP A 16 -3.55 -25.81 -0.80
N TYR A 17 -3.25 -25.51 -2.06
CA TYR A 17 -2.04 -25.97 -2.74
C TYR A 17 -1.42 -24.81 -3.53
N PRO A 18 -0.09 -24.79 -3.71
CA PRO A 18 0.56 -23.95 -4.72
C PRO A 18 -0.06 -24.24 -6.10
N ASP A 19 -0.45 -23.21 -6.85
CA ASP A 19 -1.13 -23.43 -8.13
C ASP A 19 -0.15 -24.07 -9.14
N PRO A 20 -0.51 -25.22 -9.76
CA PRO A 20 0.37 -25.98 -10.65
C PRO A 20 0.74 -25.23 -11.94
N ALA A 21 0.08 -24.11 -12.27
CA ALA A 21 0.51 -23.22 -13.36
C ALA A 21 1.79 -22.41 -13.04
N GLY A 22 2.28 -22.42 -11.80
CA GLY A 22 3.52 -21.76 -11.41
C GLY A 22 3.34 -20.25 -11.25
N VAL A 23 2.42 -19.83 -10.39
CA VAL A 23 2.08 -18.42 -10.19
C VAL A 23 3.17 -17.68 -9.39
N GLY A 24 3.59 -16.52 -9.89
CA GLY A 24 4.51 -15.63 -9.18
C GLY A 24 3.92 -15.15 -7.84
N HIS A 25 4.79 -14.67 -6.95
CA HIS A 25 4.39 -14.05 -5.68
C HIS A 25 3.66 -14.98 -4.70
N GLY A 26 3.58 -16.28 -5.02
CA GLY A 26 3.23 -17.35 -4.09
C GLY A 26 1.74 -17.45 -3.77
N LEU A 27 0.83 -17.18 -4.71
CA LEU A 27 -0.58 -17.49 -4.47
C LEU A 27 -0.84 -19.01 -4.44
N GLN A 28 -1.71 -19.41 -3.53
CA GLN A 28 -2.30 -20.75 -3.44
C GLN A 28 -3.73 -20.71 -3.97
N ARG A 29 -4.20 -21.86 -4.43
CA ARG A 29 -5.59 -22.07 -4.85
C ARG A 29 -6.20 -23.23 -4.08
N TYR A 30 -7.50 -23.17 -3.79
CA TYR A 30 -8.18 -24.24 -3.04
C TYR A 30 -8.71 -25.34 -3.97
N PHE A 31 -8.33 -26.58 -3.67
CA PHE A 31 -8.80 -27.80 -4.32
C PHE A 31 -9.87 -28.47 -3.44
N ASP A 32 -11.00 -28.89 -4.02
CA ASP A 32 -12.13 -29.46 -3.26
C ASP A 32 -12.05 -30.99 -3.04
N GLY A 33 -10.98 -31.63 -3.51
CA GLY A 33 -10.84 -33.10 -3.58
C GLY A 33 -11.17 -33.69 -4.96
N THR A 34 -11.75 -32.88 -5.84
CA THR A 34 -12.12 -33.22 -7.23
C THR A 34 -11.77 -32.13 -8.24
N ASN A 35 -11.97 -30.85 -7.91
CA ASN A 35 -11.75 -29.69 -8.79
C ASN A 35 -11.02 -28.54 -8.07
N TRP A 36 -10.46 -27.62 -8.85
CA TRP A 36 -9.90 -26.37 -8.34
C TRP A 36 -10.99 -25.28 -8.30
N THR A 37 -11.41 -24.89 -7.09
CA THR A 37 -12.41 -23.83 -6.84
C THR A 37 -11.96 -22.46 -7.34
N THR A 38 -12.80 -21.43 -7.27
CA THR A 38 -12.42 -20.05 -7.60
C THR A 38 -11.68 -19.32 -6.48
N ASP A 39 -11.40 -19.99 -5.36
CA ASP A 39 -10.84 -19.38 -4.16
C ASP A 39 -9.32 -19.36 -4.16
N TRP A 40 -8.77 -18.20 -3.77
CA TRP A 40 -7.34 -17.89 -3.76
C TRP A 40 -6.90 -17.45 -2.37
N ALA A 41 -5.67 -17.80 -2.01
CA ALA A 41 -4.95 -17.33 -0.83
C ALA A 41 -3.49 -17.02 -1.21
N PHE A 42 -2.70 -16.49 -0.27
CA PHE A 42 -1.23 -16.49 -0.40
C PHE A 42 -0.62 -17.72 0.28
N SER A 43 0.66 -17.99 0.01
CA SER A 43 1.40 -19.10 0.61
C SER A 43 1.76 -18.78 2.06
N THR A 44 1.11 -19.49 2.99
CA THR A 44 1.42 -19.45 4.42
C THR A 44 2.70 -20.20 4.79
N ASP A 45 3.35 -20.83 3.82
CA ASP A 45 4.58 -21.58 3.98
C ASP A 45 5.72 -20.61 4.35
N PRO A 46 6.34 -20.72 5.54
CA PRO A 46 7.37 -19.79 5.96
C PRO A 46 8.57 -19.88 5.00
N PRO A 47 9.23 -18.75 4.66
CA PRO A 47 10.37 -18.77 3.75
C PRO A 47 11.40 -19.76 4.24
N LYS A 48 11.76 -20.73 3.39
CA LYS A 48 12.70 -21.82 3.72
C LYS A 48 13.94 -21.20 4.35
N LYS A 49 14.19 -21.58 5.61
CA LYS A 49 15.17 -20.94 6.47
C LYS A 49 16.58 -21.38 6.08
N ASP A 50 17.07 -20.85 4.97
CA ASP A 50 18.40 -21.11 4.44
C ASP A 50 19.45 -20.93 5.54
N THR A 51 20.14 -22.03 5.86
CA THR A 51 20.91 -22.16 7.09
C THR A 51 21.97 -21.05 7.19
N PRO A 52 21.89 -20.12 8.16
CA PRO A 52 22.67 -18.88 8.16
C PRO A 52 24.12 -19.07 8.65
N GLY A 53 24.80 -20.14 8.20
CA GLY A 53 26.11 -20.56 8.68
C GLY A 53 27.31 -19.72 8.20
N LYS A 54 27.11 -18.71 7.33
CA LYS A 54 28.22 -17.90 6.77
C LYS A 54 27.99 -16.39 6.71
N ALA A 55 26.74 -15.90 6.63
CA ALA A 55 26.46 -14.47 6.48
C ALA A 55 26.82 -13.64 7.74
N ALA A 56 26.64 -14.20 8.94
CA ALA A 56 26.86 -13.49 10.21
C ALA A 56 28.30 -12.99 10.41
N LEU A 57 29.30 -13.70 9.86
CA LEU A 57 30.72 -13.35 10.01
C LEU A 57 31.08 -12.06 9.26
N ALA A 58 30.45 -11.79 8.11
CA ALA A 58 30.75 -10.63 7.27
C ALA A 58 30.28 -9.31 7.89
N LEU A 59 29.11 -9.31 8.53
CA LEU A 59 28.54 -8.12 9.19
C LEU A 59 29.33 -7.72 10.44
N ALA A 60 29.84 -8.69 11.20
CA ALA A 60 30.67 -8.43 12.38
C ALA A 60 31.97 -7.68 12.03
N ALA A 61 32.64 -8.04 10.93
CA ALA A 61 33.86 -7.39 10.48
C ALA A 61 33.66 -5.92 10.06
N LEU A 62 32.54 -5.63 9.39
CA LEU A 62 32.20 -4.27 8.94
C LEU A 62 31.87 -3.32 10.10
N GLY A 63 31.18 -3.81 11.15
CA GLY A 63 30.83 -2.99 12.32
C GLY A 63 32.05 -2.48 13.09
N VAL A 64 33.08 -3.31 13.25
CA VAL A 64 34.33 -2.92 13.95
C VAL A 64 35.10 -1.83 13.19
N LEU A 65 35.12 -1.90 11.85
CA LEU A 65 35.85 -0.93 11.02
C LEU A 65 35.25 0.48 11.12
N VAL A 66 33.91 0.60 11.11
CA VAL A 66 33.22 1.90 11.22
C VAL A 66 33.45 2.52 12.61
N LEU A 67 33.43 1.71 13.67
CA LEU A 67 33.56 2.20 15.05
C LEU A 67 34.96 2.77 15.32
N LEU A 68 36.02 2.18 14.73
CA LEU A 68 37.39 2.72 14.78
C LEU A 68 37.54 4.09 14.11
N VAL A 69 36.81 4.36 13.02
CA VAL A 69 36.88 5.64 12.30
C VAL A 69 36.23 6.78 13.10
N ILE A 70 35.19 6.50 13.88
CA ILE A 70 34.45 7.51 14.66
C ILE A 70 35.27 7.98 15.87
N VAL A 71 35.96 7.08 16.56
CA VAL A 71 36.77 7.41 17.76
C VAL A 71 37.97 8.31 17.42
N GLY A 72 38.50 8.23 16.20
CA GLY A 72 39.71 8.95 15.79
C GLY A 72 39.57 10.47 15.56
N LYS A 73 38.40 11.09 15.77
CA LYS A 73 38.12 12.46 15.31
C LYS A 73 37.76 13.50 16.38
N SER A 74 37.89 13.16 17.67
CA SER A 74 37.39 13.98 18.80
C SER A 74 38.46 14.65 19.66
N TRP A 75 39.63 15.01 19.10
CA TRP A 75 40.75 15.64 19.84
C TRP A 75 41.38 16.86 19.12
N VAL A 76 40.67 17.99 19.10
CA VAL A 76 41.22 19.37 19.08
C VAL A 76 40.30 20.24 19.95
N PHE A 77 40.84 21.21 20.71
CA PHE A 77 40.21 21.73 21.94
C PHE A 77 40.44 23.24 22.15
N ASP A 78 39.39 24.07 21.95
CA ASP A 78 39.17 25.47 22.49
C ASP A 78 40.31 26.53 22.31
N PRO A 79 40.25 27.79 22.84
CA PRO A 79 39.11 28.66 23.22
C PRO A 79 39.17 30.14 22.72
N LYS A 80 38.00 30.82 22.59
CA LYS A 80 37.71 32.25 22.97
C LYS A 80 38.51 33.43 22.30
N ARG A 81 38.12 34.73 22.30
CA ARG A 81 36.94 35.50 22.82
C ARG A 81 36.77 36.89 22.15
N ASP A 82 35.54 37.43 22.22
CA ASP A 82 35.06 38.84 22.38
C ASP A 82 35.58 40.04 21.53
N GLY A 83 34.64 40.91 21.10
CA GLY A 83 34.87 42.25 20.51
C GLY A 83 33.64 42.81 19.76
N GLN A 84 32.68 43.46 20.43
CA GLN A 84 32.51 44.94 20.55
C GLN A 84 31.75 45.61 19.36
N SER A 85 30.81 46.52 19.65
CA SER A 85 29.85 47.16 18.69
C SER A 85 29.93 48.71 18.75
N PRO A 86 29.00 49.51 18.15
CA PRO A 86 28.63 49.75 16.72
C PRO A 86 28.64 51.28 16.37
N PRO A 87 27.85 51.83 15.41
CA PRO A 87 27.67 51.56 13.98
C PRO A 87 28.40 52.63 13.10
N PRO A 88 27.90 53.79 12.58
CA PRO A 88 26.54 54.33 12.29
C PRO A 88 26.26 54.80 10.82
N SER A 89 24.96 54.98 10.50
CA SER A 89 24.28 55.90 9.54
C SER A 89 24.77 56.21 8.11
N GLY A 90 23.85 56.09 7.13
CA GLY A 90 23.88 56.73 5.80
C GLY A 90 22.54 56.60 5.04
N SER A 91 22.09 57.67 4.36
CA SER A 91 20.75 57.78 3.72
C SER A 91 20.83 58.62 2.42
N ALA A 92 19.86 58.70 1.50
CA ALA A 92 18.45 58.26 1.44
C ALA A 92 18.14 57.70 0.00
N ALA A 93 16.95 57.68 -0.64
CA ALA A 93 15.62 58.27 -0.41
C ALA A 93 14.47 57.53 -1.20
N ALA A 94 13.28 58.16 -1.20
CA ALA A 94 12.15 58.14 -2.15
C ALA A 94 12.21 57.32 -3.47
N ALA A 95 11.11 56.76 -4.02
CA ALA A 95 9.68 56.71 -3.62
C ALA A 95 8.91 55.64 -4.46
N PRO A 96 7.67 55.23 -4.08
CA PRO A 96 6.85 54.22 -4.78
C PRO A 96 5.99 54.84 -5.93
N PRO A 97 5.08 54.14 -6.66
CA PRO A 97 4.55 52.77 -6.43
C PRO A 97 4.38 51.87 -7.67
N GLU A 98 4.07 50.58 -7.45
CA GLU A 98 2.96 49.93 -8.16
C GLU A 98 2.34 48.77 -7.35
N SER A 99 1.04 48.83 -7.09
CA SER A 99 0.31 47.83 -6.30
C SER A 99 -0.26 46.72 -7.17
N THR A 100 0.60 45.77 -7.60
CA THR A 100 0.09 44.45 -8.00
C THR A 100 -0.33 43.71 -6.74
N ALA A 101 -1.62 43.77 -6.40
CA ALA A 101 -2.20 42.96 -5.34
C ALA A 101 -2.11 41.48 -5.75
N ALA A 102 -1.12 40.77 -5.21
CA ALA A 102 -1.03 39.32 -5.36
C ALA A 102 -2.32 38.70 -4.81
N ALA A 103 -3.13 38.12 -5.69
CA ALA A 103 -4.36 37.46 -5.29
C ALA A 103 -4.05 36.38 -4.23
N PRO A 104 -4.87 36.24 -3.17
CA PRO A 104 -4.63 35.22 -2.16
C PRO A 104 -4.64 33.85 -2.84
N SER A 105 -3.54 33.13 -2.74
CA SER A 105 -3.38 31.81 -3.34
C SER A 105 -4.50 30.89 -2.83
N THR A 106 -5.46 30.57 -3.71
CA THR A 106 -6.46 29.54 -3.44
C THR A 106 -5.73 28.29 -2.95
N PRO A 107 -6.10 27.71 -1.78
CA PRO A 107 -5.43 26.54 -1.27
C PRO A 107 -5.33 25.47 -2.35
N ALA A 108 -4.14 24.92 -2.56
CA ALA A 108 -3.93 23.86 -3.53
C ALA A 108 -4.90 22.72 -3.20
N GLY A 109 -5.75 22.35 -4.17
CA GLY A 109 -6.75 21.31 -3.99
C GLY A 109 -6.10 19.99 -3.55
N PRO A 110 -6.85 19.09 -2.88
CA PRO A 110 -6.31 17.84 -2.36
C PRO A 110 -5.57 17.10 -3.48
N LYS A 111 -4.30 16.69 -3.24
CA LYS A 111 -3.53 15.98 -4.27
C LYS A 111 -4.26 14.69 -4.62
N LYS A 112 -4.62 14.53 -5.89
CA LYS A 112 -5.21 13.29 -6.41
C LYS A 112 -4.23 12.11 -6.24
N PRO A 113 -4.67 10.97 -5.68
CA PRO A 113 -3.89 9.75 -5.65
C PRO A 113 -3.45 9.27 -7.05
N GLU A 114 -2.20 8.84 -7.16
CA GLU A 114 -1.60 8.41 -8.42
C GLU A 114 -2.10 7.00 -8.82
N GLY A 115 -2.26 6.76 -10.12
CA GLY A 115 -2.80 5.49 -10.63
C GLY A 115 -4.31 5.27 -10.45
N VAL A 116 -5.04 6.22 -9.83
CA VAL A 116 -6.48 6.10 -9.59
C VAL A 116 -7.31 6.84 -10.63
N THR A 117 -8.34 6.19 -11.16
CA THR A 117 -9.40 6.79 -11.98
C THR A 117 -10.62 7.04 -11.11
N PHE A 118 -11.17 8.26 -11.16
CA PHE A 118 -12.44 8.61 -10.50
C PHE A 118 -13.47 8.92 -11.58
N THR A 119 -14.68 8.39 -11.44
CA THR A 119 -15.84 8.67 -12.29
C THR A 119 -17.08 8.82 -11.43
N THR A 120 -17.92 9.82 -11.72
CA THR A 120 -19.20 10.02 -11.03
C THR A 120 -20.33 9.34 -11.80
N SER A 121 -21.20 8.61 -11.09
CA SER A 121 -22.35 7.88 -11.62
C SER A 121 -23.62 8.24 -10.82
N PRO A 122 -24.78 8.53 -11.46
CA PRO A 122 -26.00 8.85 -10.71
C PRO A 122 -26.52 7.64 -9.92
N GLY A 123 -26.66 7.77 -8.60
CA GLY A 123 -27.25 6.77 -7.71
C GLY A 123 -28.66 7.15 -7.23
N PRO A 124 -29.38 6.22 -6.56
CA PRO A 124 -30.74 6.45 -6.08
C PRO A 124 -30.82 7.54 -5.00
N ASP A 125 -29.79 7.66 -4.17
CA ASP A 125 -29.69 8.64 -3.08
C ASP A 125 -28.83 9.87 -3.46
N GLY A 126 -28.53 10.03 -4.76
CA GLY A 126 -27.61 11.03 -5.31
C GLY A 126 -26.34 10.43 -5.92
N ASP A 127 -25.42 11.28 -6.37
CA ASP A 127 -24.23 10.89 -7.12
C ASP A 127 -23.30 9.95 -6.33
N VAL A 128 -22.85 8.87 -6.96
CA VAL A 128 -21.85 7.93 -6.46
C VAL A 128 -20.52 8.19 -7.16
N VAL A 129 -19.41 8.09 -6.42
CA VAL A 129 -18.06 8.23 -6.96
C VAL A 129 -17.38 6.87 -7.04
N ASP A 130 -17.27 6.34 -8.25
CA ASP A 130 -16.49 5.14 -8.56
C ASP A 130 -15.00 5.48 -8.64
N ALA A 131 -14.21 4.96 -7.71
CA ALA A 131 -12.75 5.07 -7.68
C ALA A 131 -12.11 3.72 -8.03
N ARG A 132 -11.37 3.65 -9.15
CA ARG A 132 -10.73 2.44 -9.65
C ARG A 132 -9.21 2.56 -9.63
N PHE A 133 -8.53 1.54 -9.10
CA PHE A 133 -7.06 1.47 -9.10
C PHE A 133 -6.54 0.05 -9.37
N ALA A 134 -5.27 -0.04 -9.76
CA ALA A 134 -4.54 -1.30 -9.77
C ALA A 134 -3.81 -1.46 -8.43
N ILE A 135 -4.08 -2.54 -7.71
CA ILE A 135 -3.34 -2.90 -6.52
C ILE A 135 -1.92 -3.28 -6.95
N ARG A 136 -0.93 -2.66 -6.30
CA ARG A 136 0.48 -2.86 -6.61
C ARG A 136 0.95 -4.22 -6.11
N ASP A 137 1.48 -5.02 -7.03
CA ASP A 137 2.26 -6.20 -6.68
C ASP A 137 3.54 -5.77 -5.95
N ASN A 138 3.82 -6.40 -4.81
CA ASN A 138 4.83 -6.01 -3.84
C ASN A 138 5.52 -7.28 -3.31
N TYR A 139 6.73 -7.13 -2.78
CA TYR A 139 7.60 -8.25 -2.38
C TYR A 139 7.01 -9.25 -1.36
N THR A 140 5.90 -8.94 -0.68
CA THR A 140 5.19 -9.86 0.24
C THR A 140 3.69 -9.58 0.23
N GLU A 141 2.88 -10.61 0.54
CA GLU A 141 1.43 -10.52 0.81
C GLU A 141 1.07 -9.31 1.68
N GLN A 142 1.73 -9.16 2.83
CA GLN A 142 1.42 -8.10 3.77
C GLN A 142 1.65 -6.71 3.16
N MET A 143 2.68 -6.55 2.33
CA MET A 143 2.93 -5.29 1.60
C MET A 143 1.94 -5.06 0.45
N ILE A 144 1.38 -6.11 -0.16
CA ILE A 144 0.29 -5.99 -1.14
C ILE A 144 -0.98 -5.51 -0.42
N LYS A 145 -1.39 -6.20 0.66
CA LYS A 145 -2.56 -5.88 1.48
C LYS A 145 -2.46 -4.47 2.09
N ASP A 146 -1.37 -4.16 2.78
CA ASP A 146 -1.19 -2.85 3.43
C ASP A 146 -0.88 -1.72 2.44
N GLY A 147 -0.48 -2.04 1.21
CA GLY A 147 -0.47 -1.11 0.09
C GLY A 147 -1.89 -0.75 -0.32
N ALA A 148 -2.71 -1.74 -0.67
CA ALA A 148 -4.11 -1.55 -1.06
C ALA A 148 -4.96 -0.86 0.03
N ARG A 149 -4.71 -1.16 1.31
CA ARG A 149 -5.36 -0.49 2.45
C ARG A 149 -4.93 0.98 2.57
N THR A 150 -3.65 1.31 2.35
CA THR A 150 -3.19 2.72 2.27
C THR A 150 -3.81 3.44 1.09
N ASP A 151 -3.78 2.83 -0.09
CA ASP A 151 -4.37 3.40 -1.31
C ASP A 151 -5.88 3.65 -1.11
N THR A 152 -6.59 2.76 -0.42
CA THR A 152 -7.99 2.97 -0.02
C THR A 152 -8.16 4.22 0.89
N ILE A 153 -7.32 4.39 1.91
CA ILE A 153 -7.38 5.54 2.82
C ILE A 153 -7.19 6.86 2.04
N ASP A 154 -6.19 6.92 1.15
CA ASP A 154 -5.90 8.11 0.36
C ASP A 154 -6.98 8.41 -0.70
N ILE A 155 -7.54 7.37 -1.32
CA ILE A 155 -8.70 7.46 -2.23
C ILE A 155 -9.90 8.09 -1.50
N LEU A 156 -10.26 7.59 -0.32
CA LEU A 156 -11.42 8.06 0.43
C LEU A 156 -11.19 9.46 1.02
N ARG A 157 -9.95 9.77 1.47
CA ARG A 157 -9.52 11.10 1.92
C ARG A 157 -9.68 12.13 0.79
N TYR A 158 -9.19 11.81 -0.41
CA TYR A 158 -9.33 12.65 -1.60
C TYR A 158 -10.79 12.80 -2.03
N ALA A 159 -11.54 11.69 -2.08
CA ALA A 159 -12.92 11.69 -2.53
C ALA A 159 -13.82 12.54 -1.61
N ARG A 160 -13.68 12.43 -0.28
CA ARG A 160 -14.41 13.26 0.69
C ARG A 160 -14.12 14.76 0.52
N ALA A 161 -12.88 15.13 0.15
CA ALA A 161 -12.48 16.51 -0.04
C ALA A 161 -12.83 17.08 -1.43
N THR A 162 -13.01 16.23 -2.44
CA THR A 162 -13.27 16.62 -3.84
C THR A 162 -14.75 16.52 -4.22
N TYR A 163 -15.48 15.57 -3.62
CA TYR A 163 -16.88 15.27 -3.88
C TYR A 163 -17.69 15.24 -2.56
N PRO A 164 -17.78 16.35 -1.81
CA PRO A 164 -18.46 16.38 -0.51
C PRO A 164 -19.96 16.04 -0.62
N ASP A 165 -20.54 16.24 -1.82
CA ASP A 165 -21.93 15.97 -2.14
C ASP A 165 -22.21 14.60 -2.79
N ALA A 166 -21.22 13.70 -2.83
CA ALA A 166 -21.44 12.31 -3.20
C ALA A 166 -22.27 11.58 -2.13
N ALA A 167 -23.27 10.80 -2.53
CA ALA A 167 -24.03 9.90 -1.66
C ALA A 167 -23.15 8.77 -1.11
N ALA A 168 -22.28 8.22 -1.96
CA ALA A 168 -21.29 7.20 -1.60
C ALA A 168 -20.03 7.29 -2.48
N VAL A 169 -18.94 6.68 -2.00
CA VAL A 169 -17.73 6.38 -2.78
C VAL A 169 -17.60 4.87 -2.84
N ASN A 170 -17.43 4.32 -4.04
CA ASN A 170 -17.12 2.90 -4.24
C ASN A 170 -15.67 2.74 -4.68
N VAL A 171 -14.90 1.86 -4.03
CA VAL A 171 -13.46 1.69 -4.25
C VAL A 171 -13.17 0.29 -4.79
N GLN A 172 -12.73 0.23 -6.06
CA GLN A 172 -12.38 -1.00 -6.75
C GLN A 172 -10.88 -1.11 -6.97
N GLY A 173 -10.26 -2.07 -6.30
CA GLY A 173 -8.86 -2.44 -6.48
C GLY A 173 -8.75 -3.72 -7.31
N THR A 174 -8.01 -3.66 -8.41
CA THR A 174 -7.79 -4.80 -9.31
C THR A 174 -6.38 -5.39 -9.15
N PHE A 175 -6.23 -6.70 -9.34
CA PHE A 175 -4.95 -7.41 -9.20
C PHE A 175 -4.80 -8.48 -10.31
N PRO A 176 -3.59 -8.70 -10.86
CA PRO A 176 -3.35 -9.78 -11.81
C PRO A 176 -3.47 -11.15 -11.15
N MET A 177 -4.20 -12.07 -11.77
CA MET A 177 -4.36 -13.45 -11.31
C MET A 177 -4.14 -14.41 -12.46
N THR A 178 -3.24 -15.38 -12.28
CA THR A 178 -2.89 -16.40 -13.27
C THR A 178 -3.73 -17.65 -13.05
N ASP A 179 -4.33 -18.19 -14.12
CA ASP A 179 -5.17 -19.40 -14.05
C ASP A 179 -4.35 -20.72 -14.17
N PRO A 180 -4.97 -21.91 -14.00
CA PRO A 180 -4.26 -23.21 -14.02
C PRO A 180 -3.70 -23.60 -15.39
N TYR A 181 -3.92 -22.78 -16.41
CA TYR A 181 -3.37 -22.93 -17.76
C TYR A 181 -2.27 -21.89 -18.04
N GLY A 182 -1.91 -21.07 -17.06
CA GLY A 182 -0.89 -20.02 -17.16
C GLY A 182 -1.42 -18.67 -17.67
N ASN A 183 -2.73 -18.48 -17.85
CA ASN A 183 -3.27 -17.22 -18.36
C ASN A 183 -3.39 -16.17 -17.23
N THR A 184 -2.57 -15.12 -17.26
CA THR A 184 -2.72 -13.98 -16.34
C THR A 184 -3.80 -13.02 -16.82
N ALA A 185 -4.82 -12.81 -15.98
CA ALA A 185 -5.88 -11.84 -16.20
C ALA A 185 -6.08 -10.93 -14.97
N THR A 186 -6.21 -9.63 -15.20
CA THR A 186 -6.53 -8.66 -14.14
C THR A 186 -7.97 -8.82 -13.69
N ARG A 187 -8.19 -9.06 -12.39
CA ARG A 187 -9.52 -9.24 -11.78
C ARG A 187 -9.75 -8.22 -10.67
N VAL A 188 -11.01 -7.94 -10.35
CA VAL A 188 -11.36 -7.16 -9.15
C VAL A 188 -11.04 -8.02 -7.92
N ALA A 189 -10.21 -7.47 -7.02
CA ALA A 189 -9.77 -8.14 -5.79
C ALA A 189 -10.46 -7.57 -4.54
N ILE A 190 -10.79 -6.27 -4.58
CA ILE A 190 -11.63 -5.58 -3.61
C ILE A 190 -12.63 -4.68 -4.35
N ASP A 191 -13.85 -4.59 -3.84
CA ASP A 191 -14.92 -3.70 -4.27
C ASP A 191 -15.64 -3.22 -3.00
N LEU A 192 -15.49 -1.94 -2.64
CA LEU A 192 -15.73 -1.46 -1.27
C LEU A 192 -16.56 -0.17 -1.25
N THR A 193 -17.78 -0.23 -0.70
CA THR A 193 -18.68 0.93 -0.67
C THR A 193 -18.64 1.65 0.68
N TYR A 194 -18.52 2.98 0.63
CA TYR A 194 -18.55 3.88 1.79
C TYR A 194 -19.53 5.03 1.54
N SER A 195 -20.64 5.05 2.28
CA SER A 195 -21.62 6.13 2.28
C SER A 195 -21.05 7.44 2.83
N ARG A 196 -21.63 8.58 2.45
CA ARG A 196 -21.30 9.90 3.02
C ARG A 196 -21.40 9.90 4.55
N ALA A 197 -22.37 9.18 5.10
CA ALA A 197 -22.59 9.04 6.55
C ALA A 197 -21.42 8.32 7.25
N THR A 198 -20.80 7.35 6.58
CA THR A 198 -19.62 6.64 7.09
C THR A 198 -18.34 7.45 6.84
N LEU A 199 -18.14 8.00 5.65
CA LEU A 199 -16.98 8.87 5.33
C LEU A 199 -16.83 10.07 6.27
N ASN A 200 -17.95 10.65 6.73
CA ASN A 200 -17.93 11.75 7.69
C ASN A 200 -17.52 11.35 9.11
N LYS A 201 -17.66 10.06 9.50
CA LYS A 201 -17.20 9.52 10.79
C LYS A 201 -15.71 9.16 10.80
N ILE A 202 -15.09 8.97 9.63
CA ILE A 202 -13.68 8.56 9.53
C ILE A 202 -12.78 9.72 9.98
N ASN A 203 -12.01 9.49 11.05
CA ASN A 203 -10.82 10.26 11.36
C ASN A 203 -9.66 9.76 10.48
N PHE A 204 -9.45 10.41 9.34
CA PHE A 204 -8.46 9.99 8.34
C PHE A 204 -7.00 10.03 8.84
N ASP A 205 -6.71 10.78 9.90
CA ASP A 205 -5.37 10.90 10.49
C ASP A 205 -5.13 9.93 11.66
N GLY A 206 -6.17 9.20 12.09
CA GLY A 206 -6.10 8.19 13.16
C GLY A 206 -6.61 6.78 12.78
N ILE A 207 -7.17 6.60 11.57
CA ILE A 207 -7.70 5.32 11.12
C ILE A 207 -6.57 4.31 10.81
N THR A 208 -6.70 3.07 11.27
CA THR A 208 -5.70 2.03 10.98
C THR A 208 -5.93 1.38 9.62
N LYS A 209 -4.86 0.85 9.01
CA LYS A 209 -4.93 0.12 7.74
C LYS A 209 -5.85 -1.11 7.79
N ALA A 210 -5.88 -1.82 8.92
CA ALA A 210 -6.79 -2.97 9.07
C ALA A 210 -8.25 -2.50 9.22
N SER A 211 -8.48 -1.44 10.00
CA SER A 211 -9.83 -0.93 10.28
C SER A 211 -10.55 -0.33 9.08
N ILE A 212 -9.84 0.23 8.08
CA ILE A 212 -10.50 0.95 6.97
C ILE A 212 -11.43 0.04 6.15
N TRP A 213 -11.08 -1.22 5.93
CA TRP A 213 -11.92 -2.17 5.20
C TRP A 213 -13.06 -2.73 6.06
N GLU A 214 -12.86 -2.86 7.37
CA GLU A 214 -13.90 -3.36 8.29
C GLU A 214 -15.02 -2.35 8.58
N ILE A 215 -14.78 -1.06 8.30
CA ILE A 215 -15.82 -0.02 8.37
C ILE A 215 -16.47 0.29 7.00
N ARG A 216 -16.33 -0.58 6.00
CA ARG A 216 -17.10 -0.50 4.74
C ARG A 216 -18.58 -0.74 5.03
N ASP A 217 -19.47 -0.02 4.35
CA ASP A 217 -20.91 -0.22 4.49
C ASP A 217 -21.39 -1.46 3.70
N SER A 218 -20.72 -1.76 2.58
CA SER A 218 -20.91 -3.00 1.81
C SER A 218 -19.71 -3.31 0.92
N GLY A 219 -19.75 -4.43 0.21
CA GLY A 219 -18.75 -4.82 -0.79
C GLY A 219 -18.01 -6.13 -0.50
N THR A 220 -17.11 -6.50 -1.41
CA THR A 220 -16.39 -7.79 -1.40
C THR A 220 -14.88 -7.63 -1.30
N ILE A 221 -14.24 -8.60 -0.64
CA ILE A 221 -12.78 -8.74 -0.51
C ILE A 221 -12.49 -10.21 -0.76
N LEU A 222 -11.72 -10.52 -1.81
CA LEU A 222 -11.31 -11.91 -2.08
C LEU A 222 -10.52 -12.48 -0.90
N PRO A 223 -10.61 -13.79 -0.59
CA PRO A 223 -9.95 -14.37 0.60
C PRO A 223 -8.45 -14.07 0.68
N ALA A 224 -7.73 -14.08 -0.45
CA ALA A 224 -6.33 -13.69 -0.55
C ALA A 224 -6.02 -12.27 -0.04
N PHE A 225 -6.99 -11.35 0.01
CA PHE A 225 -6.79 -9.95 0.39
C PHE A 225 -7.19 -9.63 1.84
N GLN A 226 -7.95 -10.50 2.51
CA GLN A 226 -8.49 -10.27 3.86
C GLN A 226 -7.39 -9.98 4.90
#